data_AF-A0A2E8C9S1-F1
#
_entry.id   AF-A0A2E8C9S1-F1
#
_cell.length_a   1.000
_cell.length_b   1.000
_cell.length_c   1.000
_cell.angle_alpha   90.00
_cell.angle_beta   90.00
_cell.angle_gamma   90.00
#
_symmetry.space_group_name_H-M   'P 1'
#
loop_
_entity.id
_entity.type
_entity.pdbx_description
1 polymer ?
#
loop_
_entity_poly.entity_id
_entity_poly.type
_entity_poly.pdbx_seq_one_letter_code
_entity_poly.pdbx_strand_id
1 'polypeptide(L)'
;MNTQVQVDGGQIMALRPHHSRVGDGVRVLGTVLIAVHLFLSAWLVIQFEGQYTEGQPAPTKVKALVAIDKEQTLIDVEMENSTSFLLYMVFRDYDESEEPAQNNSNQNDSSNDSPQANSGEQEETIEWLENGRKATLASLVLVCIAECLILAGIPLRATLRTILFTGMVASFLIVMPATYVLDLAGNDDDANDDEGSDSNDQAGQSTIADETFVAQTEQGSMAHEQTKIDTSLLFTGIRFDMSFSGYDLGLVEPENYSAVREDVPDENDTDAKSYVEFHSQLDLKYGKNIPSMFLLPLLWFFFPAKPKKKEKIDLSFGEQE
;
A
#
# COMPACT_ATOMS: atom_id res chain seq x y z
N MET A 1 -7.80 41.83 9.56
CA MET A 1 -8.29 43.09 8.97
C MET A 1 -9.63 42.79 8.32
N ASN A 2 -10.74 43.21 8.95
CA ASN A 2 -12.07 43.04 8.38
C ASN A 2 -12.32 44.24 7.46
N THR A 3 -12.34 44.01 6.16
CA THR A 3 -12.86 44.98 5.21
C THR A 3 -14.38 44.92 5.28
N GLN A 4 -14.97 45.76 6.13
CA GLN A 4 -16.41 46.01 6.15
C GLN A 4 -16.70 47.00 5.01
N VAL A 5 -17.19 46.50 3.87
CA VAL A 5 -17.83 47.35 2.87
C VAL A 5 -19.30 47.42 3.26
N GLN A 6 -19.72 48.59 3.74
CA GLN A 6 -21.11 48.88 4.06
C GLN A 6 -21.85 49.14 2.74
N VAL A 7 -22.74 48.20 2.37
CA VAL A 7 -23.71 48.39 1.29
C VAL A 7 -25.11 48.37 1.90
N ASP A 8 -25.84 49.42 1.58
CA ASP A 8 -27.20 49.73 2.00
C ASP A 8 -28.20 48.63 1.60
N GLY A 9 -29.13 48.29 2.49
CA GLY A 9 -30.41 47.67 2.11
C GLY A 9 -30.48 46.18 1.71
N GLY A 10 -29.47 45.34 1.97
CA GLY A 10 -29.55 43.89 1.71
C GLY A 10 -29.25 43.08 2.97
N GLN A 11 -30.17 42.20 3.41
CA GLN A 11 -29.87 41.22 4.46
C GLN A 11 -28.62 40.43 4.07
N ILE A 12 -27.52 40.66 4.79
CA ILE A 12 -26.34 39.80 4.70
C ILE A 12 -26.76 38.48 5.35
N MET A 13 -27.23 37.51 4.55
CA MET A 13 -27.38 36.15 5.03
C MET A 13 -25.99 35.69 5.47
N ALA A 14 -25.79 35.57 6.78
CA ALA A 14 -24.62 34.90 7.31
C ALA A 14 -24.62 33.48 6.74
N LEU A 15 -23.67 33.16 5.85
CA LEU A 15 -23.56 31.83 5.22
C LEU A 15 -23.37 30.69 6.23
N ARG A 16 -23.06 31.02 7.48
CA ARG A 16 -22.80 30.08 8.56
C ARG A 16 -23.86 30.17 9.66
N PRO A 17 -24.45 29.04 10.08
CA PRO A 17 -25.42 29.01 11.18
C PRO A 17 -24.82 29.54 12.49
N HIS A 18 -25.66 30.06 13.39
CA HIS A 18 -25.22 30.44 14.73
C HIS A 18 -25.00 29.20 15.60
N HIS A 19 -24.10 29.29 16.58
CA HIS A 19 -23.85 28.21 17.56
C HIS A 19 -25.14 27.86 18.33
N SER A 20 -25.37 26.56 18.55
CA SER A 20 -26.44 25.99 19.39
C SER A 20 -25.93 24.77 20.15
N ARG A 21 -26.43 24.55 21.38
CA ARG A 21 -26.09 23.37 22.20
C ARG A 21 -26.57 22.05 21.57
N VAL A 22 -27.66 22.09 20.81
CA VAL A 22 -28.14 20.92 20.05
C VAL A 22 -27.19 20.61 18.90
N GLY A 23 -26.67 21.63 18.22
CA GLY A 23 -25.68 21.48 17.15
C GLY A 23 -24.36 20.86 17.62
N ASP A 24 -23.92 21.18 18.84
CA ASP A 24 -22.77 20.54 19.47
C ASP A 24 -23.00 19.02 19.69
N GLY A 25 -24.20 18.62 20.10
CA GLY A 25 -24.56 17.20 20.29
C GLY A 25 -24.66 16.44 18.96
N VAL A 26 -25.32 17.03 17.96
CA VAL A 26 -25.40 16.47 16.59
C VAL A 26 -24.00 16.30 16.00
N ARG A 27 -23.09 17.23 16.27
CA ARG A 27 -21.71 17.14 15.79
C ARG A 27 -20.97 15.95 16.37
N VAL A 28 -20.94 15.82 17.70
CA VAL A 28 -20.22 14.71 18.34
C VAL A 28 -20.82 13.37 17.93
N LEU A 29 -22.16 13.27 17.92
CA LEU A 29 -22.83 12.05 17.49
C LEU A 29 -22.49 11.71 16.03
N GLY A 30 -22.53 12.69 15.12
CA GLY A 30 -22.18 12.49 13.73
C GLY A 30 -20.73 12.04 13.54
N THR A 31 -19.78 12.66 14.28
CA THR A 31 -18.38 12.23 14.24
C THR A 31 -18.20 10.81 14.75
N VAL A 32 -18.84 10.43 15.86
CA VAL A 32 -18.75 9.06 16.40
C VAL A 32 -19.37 8.05 15.44
N LEU A 33 -20.51 8.36 14.83
CA LEU A 33 -21.14 7.48 13.84
C LEU A 33 -20.27 7.30 12.60
N ILE A 34 -19.67 8.37 12.08
CA ILE A 34 -18.71 8.29 10.96
C ILE A 34 -17.50 7.48 11.37
N ALA A 35 -16.96 7.68 12.58
CA ALA A 35 -15.81 6.93 13.06
C ALA A 35 -16.11 5.43 13.17
N VAL A 36 -17.26 5.06 13.75
CA VAL A 36 -17.71 3.66 13.82
C VAL A 36 -17.94 3.08 12.42
N HIS A 37 -18.51 3.86 11.50
CA HIS A 37 -18.71 3.43 10.11
C HIS A 37 -17.37 3.13 9.42
N LEU A 38 -16.36 4.00 9.59
CA LEU A 38 -15.01 3.78 9.07
C LEU A 38 -14.32 2.59 9.74
N PHE A 39 -14.52 2.41 11.05
CA PHE A 39 -13.94 1.29 11.80
C PHE A 39 -14.43 -0.08 11.32
N LEU A 40 -15.70 -0.18 10.91
CA LEU A 40 -16.30 -1.42 10.41
C LEU A 40 -16.09 -1.64 8.90
N SER A 41 -15.39 -0.74 8.23
CA SER A 41 -15.21 -0.78 6.78
C SER A 41 -13.88 -1.40 6.40
N ALA A 42 -13.80 -1.96 5.19
CA ALA A 42 -12.53 -2.18 4.53
C ALA A 42 -11.86 -0.83 4.24
N TRP A 43 -10.54 -0.77 4.43
CA TRP A 43 -9.75 0.45 4.28
C TRP A 43 -9.00 0.48 2.96
N LEU A 44 -8.46 -0.66 2.54
CA LEU A 44 -7.72 -0.83 1.30
C LEU A 44 -8.27 -2.05 0.55
N VAL A 45 -8.43 -1.90 -0.76
CA VAL A 45 -8.88 -2.95 -1.67
C VAL A 45 -7.93 -2.96 -2.85
N ILE A 46 -7.24 -4.07 -3.02
CA ILE A 46 -6.30 -4.31 -4.11
C ILE A 46 -6.93 -5.34 -5.02
N GLN A 47 -6.99 -5.03 -6.30
CA GLN A 47 -7.49 -5.94 -7.33
C GLN A 47 -6.39 -6.13 -8.34
N PHE A 48 -5.94 -7.36 -8.51
CA PHE A 48 -5.02 -7.77 -9.55
C PHE A 48 -5.77 -8.65 -10.54
N GLU A 49 -5.65 -8.34 -11.82
CA GLU A 49 -6.14 -9.18 -12.91
C GLU A 49 -5.02 -9.31 -13.93
N GLY A 50 -4.50 -10.52 -14.09
CA GLY A 50 -3.45 -10.88 -15.03
C GLY A 50 -3.95 -11.90 -16.06
N GLN A 51 -3.41 -11.86 -17.26
CA GLN A 51 -3.71 -12.78 -18.34
C GLN A 51 -2.47 -13.01 -19.21
N TYR A 52 -2.17 -14.28 -19.47
CA TYR A 52 -1.28 -14.63 -20.58
C TYR A 52 -2.02 -14.46 -21.91
N THR A 53 -1.56 -13.52 -22.73
CA THR A 53 -2.17 -13.17 -24.02
C THR A 53 -1.58 -13.99 -25.16
N GLU A 54 -0.28 -14.30 -25.07
CA GLU A 54 0.46 -15.07 -26.06
C GLU A 54 1.36 -16.13 -25.42
N GLY A 55 1.81 -17.08 -26.23
CA GLY A 55 2.67 -18.19 -25.80
C GLY A 55 1.92 -19.41 -25.27
N GLN A 56 2.69 -20.41 -24.83
CA GLN A 56 2.16 -21.66 -24.27
C GLN A 56 1.25 -21.50 -23.03
N PRO A 57 1.49 -20.57 -22.08
CA PRO A 57 0.60 -20.42 -20.92
C PRO A 57 -0.73 -19.72 -21.22
N ALA A 58 -0.90 -19.11 -22.41
CA ALA A 58 -2.16 -18.51 -22.82
C ALA A 58 -3.27 -19.58 -22.99
N PRO A 59 -4.56 -19.27 -22.74
CA PRO A 59 -5.13 -17.99 -22.31
C PRO A 59 -5.42 -17.98 -20.79
N THR A 60 -4.45 -18.37 -19.97
CA THR A 60 -4.63 -18.42 -18.51
C THR A 60 -4.87 -17.03 -17.94
N LYS A 61 -5.85 -16.91 -17.03
CA LYS A 61 -6.12 -15.68 -16.30
C LYS A 61 -5.97 -15.89 -14.80
N VAL A 62 -5.38 -14.92 -14.13
CA VAL A 62 -5.16 -14.90 -12.68
C VAL A 62 -5.84 -13.66 -12.12
N LYS A 63 -6.75 -13.85 -11.17
CA LYS A 63 -7.43 -12.77 -10.47
C LYS A 63 -7.09 -12.88 -9.00
N ALA A 64 -6.59 -11.82 -8.40
CA ALA A 64 -6.39 -11.75 -6.96
C ALA A 64 -7.09 -10.52 -6.40
N LEU A 65 -7.92 -10.73 -5.38
CA LEU A 65 -8.59 -9.69 -4.63
C LEU A 65 -8.04 -9.70 -3.21
N VAL A 66 -7.40 -8.62 -2.80
CA VAL A 66 -6.97 -8.42 -1.42
C VAL A 66 -7.80 -7.30 -0.80
N ALA A 67 -8.52 -7.60 0.28
CA ALA A 67 -9.28 -6.62 1.05
C ALA A 67 -8.73 -6.55 2.47
N ILE A 68 -8.34 -5.35 2.89
CA ILE A 68 -7.72 -5.11 4.20
C ILE A 68 -8.68 -4.29 5.06
N ASP A 69 -8.94 -4.78 6.26
CA ASP A 69 -9.64 -4.05 7.31
C ASP A 69 -8.76 -3.88 8.56
N LYS A 70 -9.40 -3.45 9.66
CA LYS A 70 -8.77 -3.17 10.95
C LYS A 70 -8.05 -4.37 11.59
N GLU A 71 -8.42 -5.59 11.25
CA GLU A 71 -8.00 -6.81 11.95
C GLU A 71 -7.50 -7.89 10.99
N GLN A 72 -8.06 -7.97 9.79
CA GLN A 72 -7.83 -9.06 8.86
C GLN A 72 -7.49 -8.56 7.46
N THR A 73 -6.73 -9.40 6.76
CA THR A 73 -6.46 -9.29 5.33
C THR A 73 -7.13 -10.47 4.66
N LEU A 74 -8.16 -10.22 3.86
CA LEU A 74 -8.83 -11.24 3.07
C LEU A 74 -8.13 -11.31 1.72
N ILE A 75 -7.60 -12.49 1.38
CA ILE A 75 -6.95 -12.77 0.10
C ILE A 75 -7.80 -13.81 -0.60
N ASP A 76 -8.30 -13.47 -1.78
CA ASP A 76 -9.03 -14.36 -2.67
C ASP A 76 -8.27 -14.46 -4.00
N VAL A 77 -7.86 -15.67 -4.37
CA VAL A 77 -7.11 -15.92 -5.60
C VAL A 77 -7.90 -16.90 -6.46
N GLU A 78 -8.24 -16.46 -7.65
CA GLU A 78 -8.97 -17.23 -8.65
C GLU A 78 -8.12 -17.36 -9.90
N MET A 79 -8.11 -18.55 -10.48
CA MET A 79 -7.38 -18.83 -11.71
C MET A 79 -8.34 -19.45 -12.72
N GLU A 80 -8.51 -18.80 -13.87
CA GLU A 80 -9.37 -19.26 -14.95
C GLU A 80 -8.53 -19.83 -16.09
N ASN A 81 -9.05 -20.85 -16.77
CA ASN A 81 -8.38 -21.51 -17.91
C ASN A 81 -6.96 -22.01 -17.60
N SER A 82 -6.72 -22.45 -16.36
CA SER A 82 -5.38 -22.76 -15.84
C SER A 82 -4.69 -24.00 -16.43
N THR A 83 -5.37 -24.81 -17.24
CA THR A 83 -4.81 -26.07 -17.74
C THR A 83 -3.56 -25.83 -18.60
N SER A 84 -3.55 -24.81 -19.46
CA SER A 84 -2.38 -24.52 -20.29
C SER A 84 -1.20 -24.05 -19.45
N PHE A 85 -1.43 -23.19 -18.45
CA PHE A 85 -0.40 -22.80 -17.50
C PHE A 85 0.13 -24.00 -16.70
N LEU A 86 -0.71 -24.89 -16.19
CA LEU A 86 -0.24 -26.08 -15.46
C LEU A 86 0.63 -27.00 -16.33
N LEU A 87 0.29 -27.16 -17.62
CA LEU A 87 1.12 -27.94 -18.55
C LEU A 87 2.44 -27.23 -18.85
N TYR A 88 2.38 -25.92 -19.11
CA TYR A 88 3.54 -25.07 -19.27
C TYR A 88 4.50 -25.23 -18.08
N MET A 89 4.00 -25.13 -16.85
CA MET A 89 4.79 -25.32 -15.62
C MET A 89 5.39 -26.73 -15.45
N VAL A 90 4.78 -27.77 -16.03
CA VAL A 90 5.29 -29.16 -15.95
C VAL A 90 6.34 -29.45 -17.03
N PHE A 91 6.23 -28.80 -18.19
CA PHE A 91 7.15 -29.01 -19.31
C PHE A 91 8.27 -27.98 -19.39
N ARG A 92 8.15 -26.88 -18.64
CA ARG A 92 9.20 -25.88 -18.50
C ARG A 92 10.42 -26.54 -17.86
N ASP A 93 11.55 -26.46 -18.55
CA ASP A 93 12.83 -26.91 -18.03
C ASP A 93 13.41 -25.83 -17.09
N TYR A 94 13.80 -26.24 -15.89
CA TYR A 94 14.34 -25.36 -14.85
C TYR A 94 15.87 -25.44 -14.76
N ASP A 95 16.50 -26.35 -15.51
CA ASP A 95 17.93 -26.65 -15.35
C ASP A 95 18.85 -25.54 -15.90
N GLU A 96 18.32 -24.45 -16.43
CA GLU A 96 19.10 -23.30 -16.86
C GLU A 96 19.19 -22.19 -15.80
N SER A 97 19.94 -22.47 -14.75
CA SER A 97 20.44 -21.43 -13.84
C SER A 97 21.88 -21.73 -13.44
N GLU A 98 22.80 -21.74 -14.41
CA GLU A 98 24.23 -21.52 -14.14
C GLU A 98 24.82 -20.64 -15.25
N GLU A 99 24.93 -19.33 -15.00
CA GLU A 99 26.13 -18.64 -15.51
C GLU A 99 27.35 -19.39 -14.99
N PRO A 100 28.42 -19.58 -15.77
CA PRO A 100 29.49 -20.50 -15.42
C PRO A 100 30.20 -20.02 -14.16
N ALA A 101 29.90 -20.66 -13.03
CA ALA A 101 30.66 -20.53 -11.81
C ALA A 101 32.12 -20.89 -12.12
N GLN A 102 33.02 -19.95 -11.85
CA GLN A 102 34.43 -20.23 -11.84
C GLN A 102 34.73 -21.32 -10.82
N ASN A 103 34.90 -22.52 -11.35
CA ASN A 103 35.61 -23.68 -10.83
C ASN A 103 36.42 -23.41 -9.54
N ASN A 104 35.98 -23.96 -8.41
CA ASN A 104 36.90 -24.42 -7.39
C ASN A 104 36.33 -25.64 -6.66
N SER A 105 36.93 -26.78 -6.99
CA SER A 105 36.87 -28.06 -6.30
C SER A 105 37.16 -27.94 -4.80
N ASN A 106 36.32 -28.52 -3.94
CA ASN A 106 36.68 -29.57 -2.96
C ASN A 106 35.56 -29.84 -1.94
N GLN A 107 34.85 -30.96 -2.15
CA GLN A 107 34.71 -32.10 -1.23
C GLN A 107 34.73 -31.83 0.30
N ASN A 108 33.60 -32.05 0.98
CA ASN A 108 33.40 -33.18 1.91
C ASN A 108 32.03 -33.14 2.61
N ASP A 109 31.31 -34.24 2.47
CA ASP A 109 30.22 -34.65 3.36
C ASP A 109 30.71 -34.77 4.81
N SER A 110 29.98 -34.15 5.75
CA SER A 110 29.90 -34.67 7.11
C SER A 110 28.60 -34.20 7.78
N SER A 111 27.62 -35.10 7.76
CA SER A 111 26.49 -35.13 8.69
C SER A 111 26.96 -35.03 10.15
N ASN A 112 26.45 -34.06 10.90
CA ASN A 112 26.43 -34.15 12.36
C ASN A 112 25.17 -33.48 12.91
N ASP A 113 24.19 -34.32 13.22
CA ASP A 113 23.00 -34.02 14.00
C ASP A 113 23.41 -33.85 15.47
N SER A 114 23.18 -32.66 16.04
CA SER A 114 23.22 -32.42 17.47
C SER A 114 22.29 -31.26 17.82
N PRO A 115 21.39 -31.42 18.82
CA PRO A 115 20.30 -30.49 19.06
C PRO A 115 20.79 -29.27 19.83
N GLN A 116 20.93 -28.12 19.16
CA GLN A 116 21.28 -26.87 19.80
C GLN A 116 20.03 -26.25 20.43
N ALA A 117 20.08 -26.15 21.77
CA ALA A 117 19.04 -25.55 22.60
C ALA A 117 18.78 -24.10 22.17
N ASN A 118 17.52 -23.86 21.78
CA ASN A 118 17.02 -22.58 21.32
C ASN A 118 16.83 -21.63 22.52
N SER A 119 17.85 -20.84 22.85
CA SER A 119 17.67 -19.57 23.57
C SER A 119 17.58 -18.46 22.52
N GLY A 120 16.44 -18.40 21.84
CA GLY A 120 16.16 -17.40 20.82
C GLY A 120 15.91 -16.04 21.46
N GLU A 121 16.85 -15.12 21.26
CA GLU A 121 16.50 -13.70 21.14
C GLU A 121 15.80 -13.59 19.78
N GLN A 122 14.47 -13.58 19.79
CA GLN A 122 13.69 -13.28 18.60
C GLN A 122 14.00 -11.83 18.22
N GLU A 123 14.73 -11.63 17.13
CA GLU A 123 14.69 -10.36 16.40
C GLU A 123 13.22 -10.10 16.06
N GLU A 124 12.62 -9.08 16.67
CA GLU A 124 11.24 -8.68 16.38
C GLU A 124 11.21 -8.11 14.96
N THR A 125 10.83 -8.94 13.99
CA THR A 125 10.52 -8.48 12.62
C THR A 125 9.46 -7.38 12.71
N ILE A 126 9.75 -6.20 12.17
CA ILE A 126 8.83 -5.05 12.23
C ILE A 126 7.58 -5.37 11.39
N GLU A 127 6.45 -5.63 12.06
CA GLU A 127 5.14 -5.79 11.40
C GLU A 127 4.58 -4.43 10.95
N TRP A 128 4.98 -3.98 9.76
CA TRP A 128 4.60 -2.67 9.21
C TRP A 128 3.08 -2.52 9.08
N LEU A 129 2.39 -3.56 8.59
CA LEU A 129 0.94 -3.52 8.40
C LEU A 129 0.19 -3.43 9.74
N GLU A 130 0.65 -4.16 10.77
CA GLU A 130 0.06 -4.13 12.11
C GLU A 130 0.24 -2.74 12.74
N ASN A 131 1.43 -2.15 12.58
CA ASN A 131 1.72 -0.79 13.02
C ASN A 131 0.88 0.25 12.27
N GLY A 132 0.67 0.07 10.97
CA GLY A 132 -0.25 0.88 10.16
C GLY A 132 -1.69 0.83 10.67
N ARG A 133 -2.18 -0.38 11.00
CA ARG A 133 -3.51 -0.56 11.62
C ARG A 133 -3.61 0.13 12.98
N LYS A 134 -2.62 -0.03 13.86
CA LYS A 134 -2.58 0.66 15.16
C LYS A 134 -2.58 2.17 15.00
N ALA A 135 -1.80 2.71 14.07
CA ALA A 135 -1.70 4.15 13.81
C ALA A 135 -3.02 4.74 13.27
N THR A 136 -3.71 4.03 12.37
CA THR A 136 -5.00 4.46 11.80
C THR A 136 -6.14 4.38 12.81
N LEU A 137 -6.16 3.35 13.67
CA LEU A 137 -7.08 3.29 14.80
C LEU A 137 -6.82 4.42 15.80
N ALA A 138 -5.56 4.70 16.11
CA ALA A 138 -5.19 5.80 16.99
C ALA A 138 -5.66 7.16 16.44
N SER A 139 -5.47 7.42 15.14
CA SER A 139 -5.91 8.67 14.52
C SER A 139 -7.44 8.83 14.53
N LEU A 140 -8.19 7.75 14.33
CA LEU A 140 -9.65 7.72 14.45
C LEU A 140 -10.13 8.10 15.86
N VAL A 141 -9.51 7.50 16.88
CA VAL A 141 -9.82 7.77 18.29
C VAL A 141 -9.45 9.21 18.67
N LEU A 142 -8.30 9.70 18.22
CA LEU A 142 -7.86 11.08 18.48
C LEU A 142 -8.83 12.12 17.90
N VAL A 143 -9.40 11.89 16.72
CA VAL A 143 -10.42 12.77 16.14
C VAL A 143 -11.68 12.79 17.01
N CYS A 144 -12.11 11.64 17.53
CA CYS A 144 -13.26 11.56 18.46
C CYS A 144 -12.97 12.31 19.77
N ILE A 145 -11.78 12.13 20.35
CA ILE A 145 -11.36 12.84 21.56
C ILE A 145 -11.27 14.35 21.30
N ALA A 146 -10.76 14.77 20.16
CA ALA A 146 -10.67 16.18 19.79
C ALA A 146 -12.05 16.86 19.77
N GLU A 147 -13.08 16.17 19.27
CA GLU A 147 -14.45 16.68 19.31
C GLU A 147 -14.99 16.82 20.75
N CYS A 148 -14.67 15.87 21.63
CA CYS A 148 -15.00 15.96 23.05
C CYS A 148 -14.26 17.12 23.74
N LEU A 149 -12.97 17.33 23.45
CA LEU A 149 -12.18 18.44 23.99
C LEU A 149 -12.70 19.81 23.53
N ILE A 150 -13.31 19.87 22.35
CA ILE A 150 -13.96 21.09 21.86
C ILE A 150 -15.17 21.45 22.73
N LEU A 151 -15.93 20.46 23.21
CA LEU A 151 -16.99 20.71 24.19
C LEU A 151 -16.41 21.23 25.52
N ALA A 152 -15.25 20.73 25.93
CA ALA A 152 -14.68 20.92 27.26
C ALA A 152 -14.14 22.34 27.54
N GLY A 153 -13.51 23.05 26.60
CA GLY A 153 -13.06 24.42 26.93
C GLY A 153 -11.68 24.91 26.45
N ILE A 154 -10.89 24.11 25.74
CA ILE A 154 -9.44 24.38 25.55
C ILE A 154 -9.13 25.49 24.50
N PRO A 155 -8.07 26.31 24.62
CA PRO A 155 -7.84 27.46 23.72
C PRO A 155 -7.35 27.15 22.28
N LEU A 156 -6.84 25.94 22.00
CA LEU A 156 -6.25 25.51 20.70
C LEU A 156 -7.18 24.64 19.82
N ARG A 157 -8.47 24.63 20.12
CA ARG A 157 -9.51 23.73 19.57
C ARG A 157 -9.55 23.57 18.03
N ALA A 158 -9.52 24.66 17.27
CA ALA A 158 -9.77 24.61 15.83
C ALA A 158 -8.56 24.09 15.05
N THR A 159 -7.35 24.54 15.41
CA THR A 159 -6.11 24.12 14.75
C THR A 159 -5.80 22.66 15.03
N LEU A 160 -5.90 22.22 16.29
CA LEU A 160 -5.68 20.82 16.68
C LEU A 160 -6.61 19.88 15.92
N ARG A 161 -7.88 20.25 15.77
CA ARG A 161 -8.87 19.47 15.02
C ARG A 161 -8.51 19.31 13.55
N THR A 162 -8.12 20.40 12.89
CA THR A 162 -7.72 20.34 11.48
C THR A 162 -6.47 19.47 11.32
N ILE A 163 -5.49 19.60 12.22
CA ILE A 163 -4.27 18.77 12.20
C ILE A 163 -4.64 17.29 12.35
N LEU A 164 -5.47 16.93 13.34
CA LEU A 164 -5.86 15.54 13.58
C LEU A 164 -6.69 14.95 12.45
N PHE A 165 -7.55 15.75 11.81
CA PHE A 165 -8.29 15.31 10.63
C PHE A 165 -7.39 15.12 9.42
N THR A 166 -6.47 16.05 9.14
CA THR A 166 -5.47 15.86 8.09
C THR A 166 -4.62 14.62 8.36
N GLY A 167 -4.24 14.39 9.62
CA GLY A 167 -3.55 13.17 10.06
C GLY A 167 -4.37 11.91 9.79
N MET A 168 -5.66 11.90 10.15
CA MET A 168 -6.56 10.78 9.86
C MET A 168 -6.70 10.53 8.35
N VAL A 169 -6.87 11.58 7.54
CA VAL A 169 -6.92 11.48 6.07
C VAL A 169 -5.61 10.89 5.53
N ALA A 170 -4.46 11.39 6.01
CA ALA A 170 -3.15 10.86 5.61
C ALA A 170 -2.95 9.40 6.05
N SER A 171 -3.47 9.01 7.23
CA SER A 171 -3.42 7.63 7.71
C SER A 171 -4.13 6.67 6.74
N PHE A 172 -5.32 7.02 6.27
CA PHE A 172 -6.06 6.17 5.33
C PHE A 172 -5.49 6.20 3.91
N LEU A 173 -5.05 7.37 3.44
CA LEU A 173 -4.65 7.55 2.03
C LEU A 173 -3.17 7.23 1.75
N ILE A 174 -2.30 7.35 2.74
CA ILE A 174 -0.84 7.21 2.56
C ILE A 174 -0.31 6.11 3.46
N VAL A 175 -0.55 6.19 4.77
CA VAL A 175 0.07 5.26 5.74
C VAL A 175 -0.41 3.83 5.50
N MET A 176 -1.71 3.58 5.31
CA MET A 176 -2.21 2.23 5.05
C MET A 176 -1.64 1.60 3.77
N PRO A 177 -1.73 2.25 2.58
CA PRO A 177 -1.07 1.71 1.39
C PRO A 177 0.44 1.52 1.54
N ALA A 178 1.14 2.49 2.14
CA ALA A 178 2.59 2.42 2.30
C ALA A 178 3.01 1.28 3.24
N THR A 179 2.34 1.13 4.38
CA THR A 179 2.63 0.05 5.33
C THR A 179 2.33 -1.32 4.75
N TYR A 180 1.29 -1.46 3.92
CA TYR A 180 1.05 -2.70 3.18
C TYR A 180 2.18 -3.01 2.20
N VAL A 181 2.62 -2.03 1.41
CA VAL A 181 3.72 -2.23 0.45
C VAL A 181 5.04 -2.56 1.17
N LEU A 182 5.34 -1.91 2.29
CA LEU A 182 6.52 -2.20 3.12
C LEU A 182 6.45 -3.60 3.73
N ASP A 183 5.27 -4.03 4.17
CA ASP A 183 5.04 -5.39 4.68
C ASP A 183 5.26 -6.45 3.58
N LEU A 184 4.92 -6.13 2.33
CA LEU A 184 5.19 -6.99 1.17
C LEU A 184 6.65 -6.97 0.73
N ALA A 185 7.31 -5.80 0.80
CA ALA A 185 8.69 -5.62 0.38
C ALA A 185 9.67 -6.32 1.33
N GLY A 186 9.28 -6.53 2.58
CA GLY A 186 10.21 -6.99 3.61
C GLY A 186 11.07 -5.83 4.13
N ASN A 187 11.66 -6.05 5.29
CA ASN A 187 12.52 -5.08 5.95
C ASN A 187 13.97 -5.44 5.64
N ASP A 188 14.58 -4.81 4.62
CA ASP A 188 16.01 -4.96 4.28
C ASP A 188 16.93 -4.27 5.30
N ASP A 189 16.56 -4.28 6.59
CA ASP A 189 17.35 -3.64 7.64
C ASP A 189 18.41 -4.63 8.16
N ASP A 190 19.33 -5.02 7.28
CA ASP A 190 20.67 -5.47 7.67
C ASP A 190 21.75 -4.55 7.10
N ALA A 191 21.41 -3.26 6.95
CA ALA A 191 22.36 -2.18 6.76
C ALA A 191 22.75 -1.59 8.13
N ASN A 192 23.28 -2.42 9.03
CA ASN A 192 24.07 -1.90 10.15
C ASN A 192 25.52 -1.74 9.69
N ASP A 193 25.98 -0.49 9.75
CA ASP A 193 27.38 -0.10 9.63
C ASP A 193 28.28 -0.98 10.50
N ASP A 194 29.07 -1.88 9.89
CA ASP A 194 30.37 -2.24 10.47
C ASP A 194 31.44 -2.26 9.37
N GLU A 195 32.35 -1.29 9.46
CA GLU A 195 33.55 -1.24 8.65
C GLU A 195 34.45 -2.44 9.01
N GLY A 196 34.28 -3.52 8.23
CA GLY A 196 35.33 -4.50 7.96
C GLY A 196 35.31 -5.77 8.82
N SER A 197 34.97 -6.89 8.18
CA SER A 197 35.79 -8.09 8.16
C SER A 197 35.12 -9.14 7.25
N ASP A 198 35.95 -9.82 6.46
CA ASP A 198 35.62 -11.05 5.73
C ASP A 198 34.65 -11.95 6.51
N SER A 199 33.47 -12.20 5.95
CA SER A 199 32.66 -13.38 6.24
C SER A 199 31.77 -13.69 5.05
N ASN A 200 32.31 -14.53 4.15
CA ASN A 200 31.50 -15.41 3.32
C ASN A 200 30.66 -16.27 4.25
N ASP A 201 29.37 -15.98 4.32
CA ASP A 201 28.25 -16.92 4.51
C ASP A 201 26.98 -16.06 4.63
N GLN A 202 26.53 -15.50 3.50
CA GLN A 202 25.23 -14.87 3.39
C GLN A 202 24.17 -15.99 3.42
N ALA A 203 23.82 -16.46 4.61
CA ALA A 203 22.59 -17.19 4.83
C ALA A 203 21.44 -16.21 4.53
N GLY A 204 20.91 -16.31 3.30
CA GLY A 204 19.96 -15.37 2.72
C GLY A 204 18.74 -15.18 3.60
N GLN A 205 18.54 -13.94 4.04
CA GLN A 205 17.25 -13.50 4.54
C GLN A 205 16.41 -13.15 3.31
N SER A 206 15.66 -14.14 2.83
CA SER A 206 14.77 -14.04 1.70
C SER A 206 13.61 -13.10 2.03
N THR A 207 13.48 -11.99 1.30
CA THR A 207 12.26 -11.18 1.34
C THR A 207 11.09 -12.05 0.85
N ILE A 208 9.84 -11.75 1.22
CA ILE A 208 8.69 -12.49 0.65
C ILE A 208 8.69 -12.37 -0.89
N ALA A 209 9.21 -11.27 -1.45
CA ALA A 209 9.43 -11.13 -2.88
C ALA A 209 10.41 -12.20 -3.42
N ASP A 210 11.49 -12.48 -2.69
CA ASP A 210 12.51 -13.51 -2.98
C ASP A 210 12.05 -14.96 -2.72
N GLU A 211 11.04 -15.15 -1.86
CA GLU A 211 10.39 -16.45 -1.62
C GLU A 211 9.18 -16.72 -2.51
N THR A 212 8.76 -15.75 -3.33
CA THR A 212 7.73 -16.06 -4.32
C THR A 212 8.31 -17.09 -5.29
N PHE A 213 7.59 -18.19 -5.47
CA PHE A 213 7.94 -19.26 -6.42
C PHE A 213 8.28 -18.71 -7.83
N VAL A 214 7.75 -17.54 -8.17
CA VAL A 214 8.01 -16.78 -9.40
C VAL A 214 9.43 -16.19 -9.43
N ALA A 215 9.88 -15.50 -8.36
CA ALA A 215 11.21 -14.86 -8.34
C ALA A 215 12.37 -15.87 -8.42
N GLN A 216 12.26 -17.00 -7.71
CA GLN A 216 13.28 -18.05 -7.72
C GLN A 216 13.34 -18.83 -9.05
N THR A 217 12.27 -18.80 -9.86
CA THR A 217 12.19 -19.54 -11.12
C THR A 217 12.35 -18.67 -12.36
N GLU A 218 12.46 -17.35 -12.21
CA GLU A 218 12.48 -16.43 -13.35
C GLU A 218 13.83 -15.75 -13.59
N GLN A 219 14.73 -15.69 -12.60
CA GLN A 219 15.97 -14.93 -12.72
C GLN A 219 16.93 -15.56 -13.76
N GLY A 220 17.06 -14.91 -14.92
CA GLY A 220 17.89 -15.38 -16.05
C GLY A 220 17.19 -16.37 -17.00
N SER A 221 15.92 -16.69 -16.75
CA SER A 221 15.13 -17.65 -17.54
C SER A 221 14.43 -17.05 -18.76
N MET A 222 14.45 -15.72 -18.92
CA MET A 222 13.78 -15.02 -20.01
C MET A 222 14.82 -14.23 -20.83
N ALA A 223 14.67 -14.24 -22.15
CA ALA A 223 15.46 -13.45 -23.08
C ALA A 223 14.63 -12.33 -23.72
N HIS A 224 15.28 -11.21 -24.05
CA HIS A 224 14.67 -10.04 -24.69
C HIS A 224 13.42 -9.50 -23.98
N GLU A 225 13.49 -9.42 -22.66
CA GLU A 225 12.39 -8.94 -21.83
C GLU A 225 11.99 -7.49 -22.19
N GLN A 226 10.68 -7.29 -22.36
CA GLN A 226 10.07 -5.98 -22.49
C GLN A 226 9.01 -5.81 -21.41
N THR A 227 9.25 -4.85 -20.53
CA THR A 227 8.33 -4.48 -19.46
C THR A 227 7.80 -3.09 -19.72
N LYS A 228 6.49 -2.96 -19.79
CA LYS A 228 5.79 -1.68 -19.88
C LYS A 228 4.89 -1.50 -18.68
N ILE A 229 4.98 -0.34 -18.03
CA ILE A 229 4.16 0.01 -16.88
C ILE A 229 3.53 1.37 -17.15
N ASP A 230 2.21 1.38 -17.32
CA ASP A 230 1.42 2.59 -17.43
C ASP A 230 0.70 2.83 -16.10
N THR A 231 0.81 4.05 -15.55
CA THR A 231 0.12 4.42 -14.32
C THR A 231 -1.03 5.37 -14.62
N SER A 232 -2.23 5.05 -14.15
CA SER A 232 -3.42 5.89 -14.27
C SER A 232 -4.03 6.21 -12.91
N LEU A 233 -4.53 7.44 -12.75
CA LEU A 233 -5.13 7.90 -11.51
C LEU A 233 -6.65 7.65 -11.55
N LEU A 234 -7.16 6.95 -10.54
CA LEU A 234 -8.58 6.73 -10.33
C LEU A 234 -9.10 7.70 -9.27
N PHE A 235 -10.39 8.07 -9.32
CA PHE A 235 -10.99 8.83 -8.22
C PHE A 235 -10.84 8.11 -6.88
N THR A 236 -10.86 6.77 -6.90
CA THR A 236 -10.75 5.92 -5.73
C THR A 236 -9.37 5.33 -5.44
N GLY A 237 -8.33 5.75 -6.16
CA GLY A 237 -7.00 5.18 -5.99
C GLY A 237 -6.09 5.30 -7.22
N ILE A 238 -5.22 4.32 -7.42
CA ILE A 238 -4.25 4.28 -8.52
C ILE A 238 -4.41 2.94 -9.25
N ARG A 239 -4.24 2.96 -10.57
CA ARG A 239 -4.19 1.78 -11.41
C ARG A 239 -2.83 1.69 -12.08
N PHE A 240 -2.28 0.49 -12.12
CA PHE A 240 -1.10 0.15 -12.87
C PHE A 240 -1.49 -0.88 -13.92
N ASP A 241 -1.29 -0.52 -15.19
CA ASP A 241 -1.43 -1.43 -16.32
C ASP A 241 -0.01 -1.87 -16.69
N MET A 242 0.27 -3.16 -16.53
CA MET A 242 1.60 -3.75 -16.68
C MET A 242 1.55 -4.80 -17.77
N SER A 243 2.49 -4.75 -18.72
CA SER A 243 2.69 -5.83 -19.69
C SER A 243 4.13 -6.29 -19.64
N PHE A 244 4.31 -7.60 -19.56
CA PHE A 244 5.59 -8.28 -19.62
C PHE A 244 5.60 -9.18 -20.84
N SER A 245 6.69 -9.17 -21.59
CA SER A 245 6.89 -10.11 -22.69
C SER A 245 8.34 -10.48 -22.85
N GLY A 246 8.61 -11.65 -23.41
CA GLY A 246 9.96 -12.14 -23.65
C GLY A 246 9.93 -13.59 -24.15
N TYR A 247 11.10 -14.14 -24.41
CA TYR A 247 11.27 -15.54 -24.78
C TYR A 247 11.69 -16.36 -23.57
N ASP A 248 10.89 -17.33 -23.17
CA ASP A 248 11.17 -18.19 -22.03
C ASP A 248 12.13 -19.32 -22.41
N LEU A 249 13.34 -19.26 -21.87
CA LEU A 249 14.38 -20.24 -22.12
C LEU A 249 13.99 -21.62 -21.59
N GLY A 250 13.12 -21.71 -20.57
CA GLY A 250 12.58 -23.00 -20.14
C GLY A 250 11.72 -23.73 -21.19
N LEU A 251 11.43 -23.09 -22.33
CA LEU A 251 10.75 -23.70 -23.48
C LEU A 251 11.68 -23.93 -24.69
N VAL A 252 12.96 -23.58 -24.58
CA VAL A 252 13.98 -23.71 -25.63
C VAL A 252 14.81 -24.96 -25.35
N GLU A 253 15.39 -25.56 -26.40
CA GLU A 253 16.33 -26.67 -26.21
C GLU A 253 17.67 -26.14 -25.67
N PRO A 254 18.36 -26.83 -24.74
CA PRO A 254 19.57 -26.32 -24.10
C PRO A 254 20.71 -25.93 -25.05
N GLU A 255 20.76 -26.55 -26.23
CA GLU A 255 21.73 -26.24 -27.28
C GLU A 255 21.56 -24.83 -27.86
N ASN A 256 20.34 -24.28 -27.82
CA ASN A 256 19.97 -23.02 -28.47
C ASN A 256 19.87 -21.84 -27.51
N TYR A 257 20.04 -22.03 -26.21
CA TYR A 257 19.96 -20.96 -25.21
C TYR A 257 20.88 -19.77 -25.50
N SER A 258 22.10 -20.04 -25.98
CA SER A 258 23.04 -18.97 -26.33
C SER A 258 22.55 -18.14 -27.51
N ALA A 259 21.92 -18.79 -28.50
CA ALA A 259 21.43 -18.13 -29.69
C ALA A 259 20.23 -17.23 -29.38
N VAL A 260 19.27 -17.72 -28.59
CA VAL A 260 18.05 -16.98 -28.19
C VAL A 260 18.37 -15.81 -27.25
N ARG A 261 19.48 -15.86 -26.50
CA ARG A 261 19.95 -14.71 -25.70
C ARG A 261 20.62 -13.63 -26.54
N GLU A 262 21.34 -14.02 -27.59
CA GLU A 262 22.10 -13.10 -28.42
C GLU A 262 21.19 -12.38 -29.43
N ASP A 263 20.32 -13.13 -30.11
CA ASP A 263 19.45 -12.63 -31.16
C ASP A 263 17.99 -13.13 -31.01
N VAL A 264 17.05 -12.25 -31.38
CA VAL A 264 15.61 -12.58 -31.37
C VAL A 264 15.34 -13.69 -32.40
N PRO A 265 14.67 -14.80 -32.03
CA PRO A 265 14.34 -15.88 -32.96
C PRO A 265 13.50 -15.42 -34.15
N ASP A 266 13.80 -15.96 -35.34
CA ASP A 266 13.01 -15.72 -36.54
C ASP A 266 11.60 -16.32 -36.41
N GLU A 267 10.56 -15.67 -36.96
CA GLU A 267 9.15 -16.10 -36.83
C GLU A 267 8.87 -17.56 -37.28
N ASN A 268 9.73 -18.15 -38.10
CA ASN A 268 9.58 -19.53 -38.59
C ASN A 268 10.42 -20.56 -37.81
N ASP A 269 11.19 -20.13 -36.82
CA ASP A 269 12.01 -21.01 -35.98
C ASP A 269 11.14 -21.77 -34.96
N THR A 270 11.63 -22.92 -34.48
CA THR A 270 11.03 -23.63 -33.36
C THR A 270 11.05 -22.78 -32.10
N ASP A 271 12.11 -22.00 -31.93
CA ASP A 271 12.39 -21.24 -30.73
C ASP A 271 11.54 -19.97 -30.64
N ALA A 272 10.93 -19.52 -31.75
CA ALA A 272 9.96 -18.43 -31.72
C ALA A 272 8.71 -18.77 -30.87
N LYS A 273 8.43 -20.05 -30.62
CA LYS A 273 7.31 -20.51 -29.78
C LYS A 273 7.55 -20.33 -28.28
N SER A 274 8.77 -19.99 -27.88
CA SER A 274 9.06 -19.66 -26.49
C SER A 274 8.64 -18.25 -26.11
N TYR A 275 8.15 -17.44 -27.07
CA TYR A 275 7.59 -16.13 -26.77
C TYR A 275 6.37 -16.25 -25.86
N VAL A 276 6.41 -15.52 -24.75
CA VAL A 276 5.35 -15.43 -23.76
C VAL A 276 5.03 -13.96 -23.56
N GLU A 277 3.74 -13.63 -23.50
CA GLU A 277 3.27 -12.30 -23.16
C GLU A 277 2.22 -12.38 -22.05
N PHE A 278 2.39 -11.54 -21.05
CA PHE A 278 1.54 -11.42 -19.88
C PHE A 278 1.08 -9.98 -19.70
N HIS A 279 -0.23 -9.76 -19.70
CA HIS A 279 -0.85 -8.46 -19.42
C HIS A 279 -1.48 -8.50 -18.05
N SER A 280 -1.30 -7.47 -17.25
CA SER A 280 -1.92 -7.36 -15.95
C SER A 280 -2.37 -5.96 -15.62
N GLN A 281 -3.38 -5.89 -14.78
CA GLN A 281 -3.96 -4.68 -14.26
C GLN A 281 -4.01 -4.79 -12.73
N LEU A 282 -3.34 -3.86 -12.05
CA LEU A 282 -3.33 -3.74 -10.61
C LEU A 282 -4.05 -2.44 -10.19
N ASP A 283 -5.21 -2.58 -9.57
CA ASP A 283 -6.01 -1.49 -9.03
C ASP A 283 -5.81 -1.41 -7.51
N LEU A 284 -5.08 -0.38 -7.05
CA LEU A 284 -4.92 -0.04 -5.64
C LEU A 284 -5.97 1.00 -5.24
N LYS A 285 -7.06 0.58 -4.60
CA LYS A 285 -8.22 1.43 -4.28
C LYS A 285 -8.45 1.55 -2.78
N TYR A 286 -8.84 2.73 -2.31
CA TYR A 286 -9.34 2.86 -0.94
C TYR A 286 -10.75 2.27 -0.81
N GLY A 287 -11.11 1.83 0.39
CA GLY A 287 -12.41 1.25 0.68
C GLY A 287 -13.56 2.21 0.37
N LYS A 288 -14.69 1.68 -0.10
CA LYS A 288 -15.87 2.46 -0.56
C LYS A 288 -16.39 3.46 0.49
N ASN A 289 -16.15 3.19 1.76
CA ASN A 289 -16.63 4.00 2.88
C ASN A 289 -15.64 5.09 3.33
N ILE A 290 -14.38 5.04 2.90
CA ILE A 290 -13.35 6.04 3.28
C ILE A 290 -13.76 7.46 2.90
N PRO A 291 -14.37 7.75 1.73
CA PRO A 291 -14.84 9.09 1.40
C PRO A 291 -15.84 9.71 2.40
N SER A 292 -16.53 8.90 3.22
CA SER A 292 -17.43 9.41 4.26
C SER A 292 -16.72 10.29 5.29
N MET A 293 -15.39 10.17 5.44
CA MET A 293 -14.60 11.04 6.31
C MET A 293 -14.71 12.53 5.93
N PHE A 294 -14.91 12.83 4.64
CA PHE A 294 -15.08 14.21 4.17
C PHE A 294 -16.44 14.82 4.56
N LEU A 295 -17.35 14.05 5.17
CA LEU A 295 -18.55 14.60 5.80
C LEU A 295 -18.23 15.34 7.10
N LEU A 296 -17.11 15.06 7.78
CA LEU A 296 -16.68 15.75 9.00
C LEU A 296 -16.51 17.27 8.81
N PRO A 297 -15.75 17.76 7.82
CA PRO A 297 -15.64 19.21 7.59
C PRO A 297 -16.96 19.87 7.21
N LEU A 298 -17.84 19.18 6.47
CA LEU A 298 -19.20 19.67 6.18
C LEU A 298 -20.00 19.83 7.48
N LEU A 299 -19.94 18.82 8.34
CA LEU A 299 -20.62 18.84 9.63
C LEU A 299 -20.10 19.98 10.52
N TRP A 300 -18.80 20.28 10.48
CA TRP A 300 -18.21 21.43 11.18
C TRP A 300 -18.62 22.79 10.63
N PHE A 301 -18.93 22.85 9.33
CA PHE A 301 -19.42 24.05 8.68
C PHE A 301 -20.86 24.36 9.12
N PHE A 302 -21.74 23.35 9.06
CA PHE A 302 -23.15 23.47 9.45
C PHE A 302 -23.37 23.56 10.97
N PHE A 303 -22.52 22.95 11.78
CA PHE A 303 -22.64 22.95 13.25
C PHE A 303 -21.39 23.55 13.93
N PRO A 304 -21.23 24.89 13.88
CA PRO A 304 -20.06 25.55 14.44
C PRO A 304 -19.94 25.40 15.95
N ALA A 305 -18.69 25.28 16.41
CA ALA A 305 -18.35 25.31 17.83
C ALA A 305 -18.52 26.72 18.44
N LYS A 306 -18.62 26.79 19.77
CA LYS A 306 -18.73 28.05 20.52
C LYS A 306 -17.63 29.05 20.12
N PRO A 307 -17.98 30.30 19.76
CA PRO A 307 -16.98 31.32 19.44
C PRO A 307 -16.12 31.65 20.67
N LYS A 308 -14.84 31.99 20.45
CA LYS A 308 -13.95 32.50 21.51
C LYS A 308 -14.58 33.78 22.09
N LYS A 309 -14.76 33.82 23.41
CA LYS A 309 -15.16 35.04 24.11
C LYS A 309 -13.99 36.03 23.96
N LYS A 310 -14.14 37.07 23.13
CA LYS A 310 -13.19 38.17 23.11
C LYS A 310 -13.37 38.93 24.42
N GLU A 311 -12.36 38.96 25.28
CA GLU A 311 -12.35 39.94 26.37
C GLU A 311 -12.33 41.32 25.74
N LYS A 312 -13.38 42.11 26.02
CA LYS A 312 -13.35 43.55 25.76
C LYS A 312 -12.39 44.14 26.77
N ILE A 313 -11.24 44.61 26.30
CA ILE A 313 -10.40 45.52 27.08
C ILE A 313 -11.11 46.88 27.01
N ASP A 314 -11.95 47.17 28.01
CA ASP A 314 -12.51 48.51 28.19
C ASP A 314 -11.38 49.41 28.74
N LEU A 315 -10.71 50.14 27.84
CA LEU A 315 -9.84 51.25 28.22
C LEU A 315 -10.72 52.45 28.58
N SER A 316 -11.16 52.52 29.84
CA SER A 316 -11.71 53.75 30.40
C SER A 316 -10.54 54.72 30.68
N PHE A 317 -10.25 55.61 29.74
CA PHE A 317 -9.47 56.81 30.04
C PHE A 317 -10.38 57.72 30.86
N GLY A 318 -10.12 57.81 32.16
CA GLY A 318 -10.76 58.81 33.01
C GLY A 318 -10.17 60.18 32.69
N GLU A 319 -10.99 61.07 32.15
CA GLU A 319 -10.75 62.50 32.25
C GLU A 319 -10.94 62.90 33.71
N GLN A 320 -9.85 63.32 34.36
CA GLN A 320 -9.90 64.17 35.56
C GLN A 320 -9.32 65.52 35.15
N GLU A 321 -10.18 66.52 35.11
CA GLU A 321 -9.83 67.95 35.21
C GLU A 321 -9.19 68.27 36.57
#